data_AF-A0AA91EXX2-F1
#
_entry.id   AF-A0AA91EXX2-F1
#
_cell.length_a   1.000
_cell.length_b   1.000
_cell.length_c   1.000
_cell.angle_alpha   90.00
_cell.angle_beta   90.00
_cell.angle_gamma   90.00
#
_symmetry.space_group_name_H-M   'P 1'
#
loop_
_entity.id
_entity.type
_entity.pdbx_description
1 polymer ?
#
loop_
_entity_poly.entity_id
_entity_poly.type
_entity_poly.pdbx_seq_one_letter_code
_entity_poly.pdbx_strand_id
1 'polypeptide(L)'
;MSHDLAVAGGGVLLIAAVLIVVGRALARRGASPLVTRKIPHALCGLLAALAAFQLSHGVVVAGVLAAATVALTVIVERGLIPVPGVFDGTRSRDYGLVGFAAGALIAVLAFWPDRVAIAAGVVVLGLADAGAALIGDRYGRHRVEAGGGVRSLEGSVAFVVIAFAVSWVFCRVGLELNTFMAVSVSLFVAMTTAAVELLVLPAADNLLITPWVALLLHVARELSTDDALRWLAAVVFGCAIVPFMLRMRWLDLPGALGGGLIAGVAVGLGGWAWIIPAALFFSLTSLLTAYRRPVRTGGMRTMSQVAVNAGLPVLVPVIGYAFTGNPLWYAVSIGGIAAGIADSWASEIGRFSSHEPLSLRTWARVPKGTSGAVSPLGSGATVLGALAVGAFGALFGGLAMVPVGLAAGVAGSLLDTLIGATVQARFVCATCGATVEDDLHCGAPTQPSTGWRWVGNDAVNACANVAGMVVGYGVFALLVG
;
A
#
# COMPACT_ATOMS: atom_id res chain seq x y z
N MET A 1 36.41 -5.44 -3.45
CA MET A 1 36.01 -4.60 -2.28
C MET A 1 36.62 -3.19 -2.27
N SER A 2 37.94 -3.00 -2.33
CA SER A 2 38.55 -1.65 -2.33
C SER A 2 38.16 -0.79 -3.54
N HIS A 3 38.12 -1.39 -4.73
CA HIS A 3 37.58 -0.76 -5.95
C HIS A 3 36.13 -0.30 -5.75
N ASP A 4 35.26 -1.19 -5.27
CA ASP A 4 33.84 -0.87 -5.07
C ASP A 4 33.62 0.22 -4.01
N LEU A 5 34.44 0.26 -2.95
CA LEU A 5 34.40 1.35 -1.98
C LEU A 5 34.80 2.69 -2.62
N ALA A 6 35.83 2.69 -3.48
CA ALA A 6 36.23 3.88 -4.20
C ALA A 6 35.16 4.34 -5.20
N VAL A 7 34.57 3.42 -5.96
CA VAL A 7 33.51 3.72 -6.94
C VAL A 7 32.21 4.15 -6.25
N ALA A 8 31.78 3.45 -5.20
CA ALA A 8 30.56 3.79 -4.48
C ALA A 8 30.74 5.11 -3.68
N GLY A 9 31.85 5.27 -2.96
CA GLY A 9 32.16 6.50 -2.22
C GLY A 9 32.36 7.69 -3.15
N GLY A 10 33.13 7.52 -4.24
CA GLY A 10 33.29 8.53 -5.28
C GLY A 10 31.98 8.87 -5.99
N GLY A 11 31.12 7.87 -6.23
CA GLY A 11 29.78 8.04 -6.79
C GLY A 11 28.87 8.89 -5.91
N VAL A 12 28.89 8.69 -4.59
CA VAL A 12 28.14 9.53 -3.63
C VAL A 12 28.64 10.98 -3.67
N LEU A 13 29.96 11.19 -3.69
CA LEU A 13 30.54 12.53 -3.80
C LEU A 13 30.19 13.19 -5.13
N LEU A 14 30.20 12.44 -6.24
CA LEU A 14 29.79 12.92 -7.56
C LEU A 14 28.32 13.32 -7.58
N ILE A 15 27.43 12.48 -7.02
CA ILE A 15 26.00 12.77 -6.88
C ILE A 15 25.80 14.06 -6.08
N ALA A 16 26.47 14.22 -4.94
CA ALA A 16 26.40 15.43 -4.13
C ALA A 16 26.92 16.66 -4.89
N ALA A 17 28.04 16.52 -5.61
CA ALA A 17 28.59 17.59 -6.44
C ALA A 17 27.62 18.00 -7.55
N VAL A 18 26.98 17.05 -8.23
CA VAL A 18 25.98 17.31 -9.29
C VAL A 18 24.77 18.05 -8.72
N LEU A 19 24.22 17.62 -7.58
CA LEU A 19 23.13 18.32 -6.90
C LEU A 19 23.46 19.80 -6.65
N ILE A 20 24.65 20.07 -6.11
CA ILE A 20 25.07 21.42 -5.74
C ILE A 20 25.42 22.27 -6.96
N VAL A 21 26.25 21.74 -7.86
CA VAL A 21 26.80 22.51 -9.00
C VAL A 21 25.71 22.79 -10.03
N VAL A 22 24.94 21.78 -10.42
CA VAL A 22 23.86 21.96 -11.40
C VAL A 22 22.74 22.81 -10.82
N GLY A 23 22.34 22.57 -9.57
CA GLY A 23 21.35 23.39 -8.87
C GLY A 23 21.74 24.87 -8.83
N ARG A 24 22.98 25.18 -8.41
CA ARG A 24 23.50 26.56 -8.40
C ARG A 24 23.61 27.17 -9.80
N ALA A 25 24.04 26.41 -10.79
CA ALA A 25 24.14 26.88 -12.17
C ALA A 25 22.76 27.26 -12.74
N LEU A 26 21.73 26.45 -12.48
CA LEU A 26 20.35 26.73 -12.85
C LEU A 26 19.80 27.95 -12.11
N ALA A 27 20.05 28.05 -10.80
CA ALA A 27 19.63 29.21 -10.00
C ALA A 27 20.24 30.52 -10.51
N ARG A 28 21.53 30.52 -10.86
CA ARG A 28 22.22 31.68 -11.47
C ARG A 28 21.62 32.10 -12.81
N ARG A 29 20.99 31.17 -13.53
CA ARG A 29 20.28 31.42 -14.78
C ARG A 29 18.81 31.82 -14.59
N GLY A 30 18.37 32.05 -13.35
CA GLY A 30 17.00 32.46 -13.04
C GLY A 30 15.97 31.33 -13.12
N ALA A 31 16.40 30.07 -13.07
CA ALA A 31 15.48 28.94 -13.00
C ALA A 31 14.66 28.96 -11.70
N SER A 32 13.42 28.50 -11.76
CA SER A 32 12.55 28.40 -10.58
C SER A 32 13.09 27.40 -9.55
N PRO A 33 12.76 27.54 -8.25
CA PRO A 33 13.18 26.59 -7.20
C PRO A 33 12.82 25.13 -7.51
N LEU A 34 11.69 24.92 -8.19
CA LEU A 34 11.26 23.58 -8.62
C LEU A 34 12.23 22.99 -9.64
N VAL A 35 12.61 23.77 -10.65
CA VAL A 35 13.55 23.36 -11.71
C VAL A 35 14.94 23.12 -11.14
N THR A 36 15.42 23.99 -10.25
CA THR A 36 16.73 23.85 -9.59
C THR A 36 16.82 22.60 -8.73
N ARG A 37 15.70 22.04 -8.27
CA ARG A 37 15.65 20.81 -7.47
C ARG A 37 15.46 19.56 -8.33
N LYS A 38 14.47 19.57 -9.22
CA LYS A 38 14.04 18.37 -9.95
C LYS A 38 15.01 17.96 -11.06
N ILE A 39 15.68 18.91 -11.74
CA ILE A 39 16.68 18.56 -12.77
C ILE A 39 17.92 17.86 -12.17
N PRO A 40 18.57 18.40 -11.13
CA PRO A 40 19.70 17.69 -10.53
C PRO A 40 19.28 16.34 -9.92
N HIS A 41 18.10 16.25 -9.31
CA HIS A 41 17.56 15.00 -8.79
C HIS A 41 17.43 13.91 -9.89
N ALA A 42 16.87 14.26 -11.04
CA ALA A 42 16.77 13.38 -12.21
C ALA A 42 18.16 12.90 -12.70
N LEU A 43 19.15 13.80 -12.76
CA LEU A 43 20.52 13.46 -13.14
C LEU A 43 21.18 12.52 -12.13
N CYS A 44 20.96 12.73 -10.83
CA CYS A 44 21.46 11.86 -9.78
C CYS A 44 20.87 10.45 -9.86
N GLY A 45 19.58 10.31 -10.21
CA GLY A 45 18.96 9.01 -10.49
C GLY A 45 19.67 8.27 -11.63
N LEU A 46 19.95 8.95 -12.74
CA LEU A 46 20.68 8.36 -13.88
C LEU A 46 22.10 7.93 -13.49
N LEU A 47 22.83 8.76 -12.75
CA LEU A 47 24.19 8.43 -12.29
C LEU A 47 24.19 7.25 -11.32
N ALA A 48 23.23 7.21 -10.38
CA ALA A 48 23.07 6.10 -9.45
C ALA A 48 22.74 4.79 -10.18
N ALA A 49 21.90 4.83 -11.22
CA ALA A 49 21.61 3.67 -12.05
C ALA A 49 22.84 3.17 -12.82
N LEU A 50 23.67 4.06 -13.38
CA LEU A 50 24.92 3.68 -14.04
C LEU A 50 25.93 3.07 -13.05
N ALA A 51 26.01 3.60 -11.83
CA ALA A 51 26.88 3.09 -10.79
C ALA A 51 26.53 1.64 -10.39
N ALA A 52 25.24 1.25 -10.44
CA ALA A 52 24.81 -0.11 -10.13
C ALA A 52 25.48 -1.17 -11.03
N PHE A 53 25.84 -0.82 -12.27
CA PHE A 53 26.51 -1.74 -13.20
C PHE A 53 28.04 -1.82 -13.01
N GLN A 54 28.65 -0.83 -12.34
CA GLN A 54 30.10 -0.78 -12.13
C GLN A 54 30.56 -1.46 -10.84
N LEU A 55 29.63 -1.74 -9.93
CA LEU A 55 29.89 -2.26 -8.59
C LEU A 55 29.74 -3.79 -8.59
N SER A 56 30.63 -4.51 -7.92
CA SER A 56 30.60 -5.98 -7.88
C SER A 56 29.91 -6.54 -6.63
N HIS A 57 30.10 -5.88 -5.48
CA HIS A 57 29.68 -6.38 -4.16
C HIS A 57 28.49 -5.60 -3.59
N GLY A 58 27.32 -6.25 -3.51
CA GLY A 58 26.09 -5.64 -3.00
C GLY A 58 26.20 -5.21 -1.54
N VAL A 59 26.98 -5.91 -0.72
CA VAL A 59 27.23 -5.55 0.68
C VAL A 59 27.90 -4.18 0.80
N VAL A 60 28.83 -3.85 -0.11
CA VAL A 60 29.48 -2.54 -0.12
C VAL A 60 28.47 -1.45 -0.46
N VAL A 61 27.66 -1.68 -1.50
CA VAL A 61 26.62 -0.73 -1.93
C VAL A 61 25.58 -0.52 -0.84
N ALA A 62 25.10 -1.60 -0.21
CA ALA A 62 24.18 -1.55 0.91
C ALA A 62 24.80 -0.77 2.10
N GLY A 63 26.07 -1.01 2.43
CA GLY A 63 26.78 -0.27 3.47
C GLY A 63 26.86 1.24 3.18
N VAL A 64 27.18 1.62 1.94
CA VAL A 64 27.22 3.03 1.52
C VAL A 64 25.83 3.67 1.55
N LEU A 65 24.79 2.98 1.06
CA LEU A 65 23.42 3.50 1.08
C LEU A 65 22.85 3.59 2.50
N ALA A 66 23.17 2.64 3.38
CA ALA A 66 22.80 2.70 4.79
C ALA A 66 23.48 3.89 5.48
N ALA A 67 24.78 4.08 5.27
CA ALA A 67 25.51 5.24 5.79
C ALA A 67 24.94 6.56 5.26
N ALA A 68 24.63 6.64 3.96
CA ALA A 68 24.01 7.80 3.34
C ALA A 68 22.60 8.08 3.92
N THR A 69 21.79 7.05 4.14
CA THR A 69 20.45 7.17 4.74
C THR A 69 20.54 7.74 6.15
N VAL A 70 21.44 7.21 6.98
CA VAL A 70 21.66 7.70 8.35
C VAL A 70 22.20 9.13 8.33
N ALA A 71 23.20 9.42 7.50
CA ALA A 71 23.78 10.76 7.39
C ALA A 71 22.74 11.80 6.94
N LEU A 72 21.95 11.50 5.91
CA LEU A 72 20.86 12.37 5.44
C LEU A 72 19.81 12.57 6.52
N THR A 73 19.42 11.52 7.24
CA THR A 73 18.47 11.63 8.36
C THR A 73 19.01 12.58 9.44
N VAL A 74 20.27 12.42 9.84
CA VAL A 74 20.92 13.31 10.82
C VAL A 74 20.98 14.75 10.32
N ILE A 75 21.30 14.98 9.04
CA ILE A 75 21.33 16.32 8.43
C ILE A 75 19.95 16.98 8.49
N VAL A 76 18.89 16.25 8.13
CA VAL A 76 17.51 16.75 8.13
C VAL A 76 17.03 17.04 9.56
N GLU A 77 17.25 16.13 10.51
CA GLU A 77 16.82 16.28 11.91
C GLU A 77 17.53 17.43 12.63
N ARG A 78 18.84 17.56 12.41
CA ARG A 78 19.68 18.55 13.09
C ARG A 78 19.82 19.87 12.33
N GLY A 79 19.28 19.97 11.11
CA GLY A 79 19.38 21.16 10.27
C GLY A 79 20.81 21.56 9.92
N LEU A 80 21.74 20.58 9.80
CA LEU A 80 23.18 20.85 9.76
C LEU A 80 23.69 21.49 8.45
N ILE A 81 22.93 21.38 7.35
CA ILE A 81 23.36 21.87 6.05
C ILE A 81 22.19 22.55 5.31
N PRO A 82 22.06 23.90 5.38
CA PRO A 82 21.12 24.62 4.55
C PRO A 82 21.74 24.76 3.15
N VAL A 83 21.52 23.77 2.27
CA VAL A 83 21.85 23.90 0.84
C VAL A 83 20.59 24.38 0.10
N PRO A 84 20.50 25.68 -0.27
CA PRO A 84 19.32 26.21 -0.95
C PRO A 84 19.07 25.45 -2.25
N GLY A 85 17.84 24.98 -2.47
CA GLY A 85 17.44 24.19 -3.63
C GLY A 85 17.65 22.67 -3.50
N VAL A 86 18.32 22.21 -2.43
CA VAL A 86 18.42 20.78 -2.05
C VAL A 86 17.64 20.51 -0.76
N PHE A 87 17.78 21.41 0.22
CA PHE A 87 17.01 21.41 1.48
C PHE A 87 16.29 22.76 1.60
N ASP A 88 14.97 22.74 1.53
CA ASP A 88 14.15 23.96 1.49
C ASP A 88 13.52 24.30 2.86
N GLY A 89 13.83 23.51 3.91
CA GLY A 89 13.43 23.78 5.30
C GLY A 89 12.03 23.28 5.67
N THR A 90 11.26 22.73 4.73
CA THR A 90 10.05 21.96 5.05
C THR A 90 10.45 20.50 5.27
N ARG A 91 10.44 20.04 6.53
CA ARG A 91 10.85 18.67 6.93
C ARG A 91 10.31 17.59 5.99
N SER A 92 9.03 17.63 5.63
CA SER A 92 8.39 16.64 4.75
C SER A 92 9.04 16.53 3.37
N ARG A 93 9.54 17.61 2.77
CA ARG A 93 10.22 17.57 1.46
C ARG A 93 11.65 17.08 1.59
N ASP A 94 12.32 17.44 2.69
CA ASP A 94 13.72 17.10 2.93
C ASP A 94 13.89 15.60 3.22
N TYR A 95 12.90 14.95 3.84
CA TYR A 95 12.86 13.47 3.94
C TYR A 95 12.74 12.76 2.58
N GLY A 96 12.39 13.44 1.49
CA GLY A 96 12.34 12.82 0.16
C GLY A 96 13.68 12.26 -0.30
N LEU A 97 14.81 12.90 0.08
CA LEU A 97 16.16 12.39 -0.19
C LEU A 97 16.53 11.20 0.70
N VAL A 98 16.07 11.21 1.95
CA VAL A 98 16.20 10.06 2.87
C VAL A 98 15.44 8.86 2.32
N GLY A 99 14.18 9.07 1.89
CA GLY A 99 13.34 8.07 1.26
C GLY A 99 14.00 7.48 0.00
N PHE A 100 14.59 8.31 -0.87
CA PHE A 100 15.33 7.84 -2.04
C PHE A 100 16.47 6.89 -1.67
N ALA A 101 17.33 7.28 -0.71
CA ALA A 101 18.47 6.45 -0.30
C ALA A 101 18.03 5.15 0.39
N ALA A 102 17.03 5.23 1.26
CA ALA A 102 16.45 4.07 1.94
C ALA A 102 15.73 3.12 0.97
N GLY A 103 14.99 3.64 -0.01
CA GLY A 103 14.32 2.84 -1.03
C GLY A 103 15.31 2.11 -1.93
N ALA A 104 16.38 2.79 -2.35
CA ALA A 104 17.49 2.15 -3.07
C ALA A 104 18.19 1.07 -2.21
N LEU A 105 18.37 1.31 -0.91
CA LEU A 105 18.92 0.31 0.01
C LEU A 105 18.04 -0.95 0.07
N ILE A 106 16.72 -0.79 0.21
CA ILE A 106 15.78 -1.92 0.21
C ILE A 106 15.88 -2.70 -1.10
N ALA A 107 15.91 -2.01 -2.25
CA ALA A 107 16.04 -2.66 -3.55
C ALA A 107 17.37 -3.41 -3.70
N VAL A 108 18.48 -2.84 -3.21
CA VAL A 108 19.78 -3.52 -3.22
C VAL A 108 19.79 -4.74 -2.31
N LEU A 109 19.25 -4.65 -1.10
CA LEU A 109 19.20 -5.79 -0.17
C LEU A 109 18.34 -6.93 -0.71
N ALA A 110 17.23 -6.61 -1.37
CA ALA A 110 16.29 -7.60 -1.88
C ALA A 110 16.68 -8.18 -3.25
N PHE A 111 17.26 -7.37 -4.13
CA PHE A 111 17.39 -7.69 -5.56
C PHE A 111 18.80 -7.47 -6.12
N TRP A 112 19.87 -7.48 -5.32
CA TRP A 112 21.24 -7.24 -5.81
C TRP A 112 21.65 -8.04 -7.06
N PRO A 113 21.27 -9.34 -7.21
CA PRO A 113 21.58 -10.09 -8.43
C PRO A 113 20.98 -9.46 -9.69
N ASP A 114 19.87 -8.72 -9.55
CA ASP A 114 19.09 -8.11 -10.62
C ASP A 114 19.31 -6.59 -10.72
N ARG A 115 20.53 -6.24 -11.16
CA ARG A 115 20.95 -4.84 -11.31
C ARG A 115 20.08 -4.05 -12.28
N VAL A 116 19.52 -4.73 -13.29
CA VAL A 116 18.62 -4.14 -14.29
C VAL A 116 17.34 -3.65 -13.61
N ALA A 117 16.74 -4.48 -12.76
CA ALA A 117 15.54 -4.12 -12.01
C ALA A 117 15.78 -2.96 -11.03
N ILE A 118 16.90 -2.98 -10.30
CA ILE A 118 17.29 -1.88 -9.40
C ILE A 118 17.49 -0.58 -10.18
N ALA A 119 18.26 -0.62 -11.27
CA ALA A 119 18.53 0.54 -12.12
C ALA A 119 17.24 1.14 -12.68
N ALA A 120 16.32 0.30 -13.16
CA ALA A 120 15.03 0.76 -13.65
C ALA A 120 14.23 1.50 -12.55
N GLY A 121 14.18 0.97 -11.33
CA GLY A 121 13.48 1.62 -10.23
C GLY A 121 14.05 2.99 -9.90
N VAL A 122 15.38 3.11 -9.85
CA VAL A 122 16.06 4.39 -9.60
C VAL A 122 15.81 5.40 -10.72
N VAL A 123 15.83 4.97 -11.99
CA VAL A 123 15.58 5.86 -13.14
C VAL A 123 14.11 6.27 -13.21
N VAL A 124 13.17 5.36 -12.96
CA VAL A 124 11.74 5.68 -12.89
C VAL A 124 11.50 6.71 -11.79
N LEU A 125 12.01 6.50 -10.58
CA LEU A 125 11.90 7.47 -9.51
C LEU A 125 12.49 8.82 -9.92
N GLY A 126 13.73 8.87 -10.42
CA GLY A 126 14.39 10.12 -10.76
C GLY A 126 13.74 10.90 -11.90
N LEU A 127 13.34 10.23 -12.98
CA LEU A 127 12.80 10.88 -14.18
C LEU A 127 11.29 11.12 -14.11
N ALA A 128 10.50 10.14 -13.66
CA ALA A 128 9.04 10.26 -13.65
C ALA A 128 8.58 11.27 -12.59
N ASP A 129 9.15 11.26 -11.38
CA ASP A 129 8.86 12.26 -10.34
C ASP A 129 9.27 13.68 -10.76
N ALA A 130 10.43 13.82 -11.43
CA ALA A 130 10.86 15.11 -11.95
C ALA A 130 9.94 15.62 -13.06
N GLY A 131 9.60 14.78 -14.03
CA GLY A 131 8.71 15.14 -15.12
C GLY A 131 7.29 15.46 -14.65
N ALA A 132 6.73 14.65 -13.75
CA ALA A 132 5.42 14.87 -13.15
C ALA A 132 5.34 16.21 -12.43
N ALA A 133 6.36 16.54 -11.63
CA ALA A 133 6.41 17.81 -10.91
C ALA A 133 6.52 19.01 -11.86
N LEU A 134 7.39 18.95 -12.87
CA LEU A 134 7.60 20.04 -13.83
C LEU A 134 6.37 20.29 -14.72
N ILE A 135 5.73 19.22 -15.19
CA ILE A 135 4.51 19.32 -16.01
C ILE A 135 3.32 19.75 -15.16
N GLY A 136 3.18 19.20 -13.96
CA GLY A 136 2.12 19.56 -13.03
C GLY A 136 2.18 21.02 -12.59
N ASP A 137 3.37 21.56 -12.35
CA ASP A 137 3.54 22.98 -12.00
C ASP A 137 3.19 23.92 -13.17
N ARG A 138 3.58 23.55 -14.39
CA ARG A 138 3.39 24.41 -15.58
C ARG A 138 2.00 24.32 -16.20
N TYR A 139 1.39 23.13 -16.20
CA TYR A 139 0.16 22.84 -16.93
C TYR A 139 -0.96 22.29 -16.05
N GLY A 140 -0.73 22.11 -14.75
CA GLY A 140 -1.69 21.48 -13.84
C GLY A 140 -2.97 22.30 -13.66
N ARG A 141 -4.06 21.84 -14.26
CA ARG A 141 -5.40 22.45 -14.14
C ARG A 141 -6.31 21.59 -13.27
N HIS A 142 -6.24 20.28 -13.44
CA HIS A 142 -7.14 19.35 -12.76
C HIS A 142 -6.45 18.77 -11.54
N ARG A 143 -6.93 19.13 -10.35
CA ARG A 143 -6.32 18.71 -9.08
C ARG A 143 -7.11 17.59 -8.43
N VAL A 144 -6.37 16.61 -7.91
CA VAL A 144 -6.89 15.47 -7.16
C VAL A 144 -6.25 15.48 -5.79
N GLU A 145 -7.07 15.34 -4.75
CA GLU A 145 -6.63 15.18 -3.37
C GLU A 145 -6.59 13.68 -3.04
N ALA A 146 -5.39 13.17 -2.77
CA ALA A 146 -5.13 11.79 -2.45
C ALA A 146 -3.80 11.67 -1.69
N GLY A 147 -3.65 10.63 -0.86
CA GLY A 147 -2.38 10.36 -0.15
C GLY A 147 -1.91 11.48 0.78
N GLY A 148 -2.82 12.32 1.30
CA GLY A 148 -2.45 13.46 2.16
C GLY A 148 -1.83 14.65 1.41
N GLY A 149 -1.96 14.70 0.08
CA GLY A 149 -1.50 15.80 -0.75
C GLY A 149 -2.43 16.11 -1.92
N VAL A 150 -2.13 17.20 -2.62
CA VAL A 150 -2.83 17.61 -3.84
C VAL A 150 -1.90 17.44 -5.03
N ARG A 151 -2.30 16.61 -5.99
CA ARG A 151 -1.55 16.33 -7.24
C ARG A 151 -2.38 16.78 -8.44
N SER A 152 -1.72 17.14 -9.54
CA SER A 152 -2.38 17.46 -10.81
C SER A 152 -2.51 16.21 -11.69
N LEU A 153 -3.65 16.02 -12.36
CA LEU A 153 -3.83 14.94 -13.34
C LEU A 153 -2.80 15.02 -14.47
N GLU A 154 -2.46 16.22 -14.93
CA GLU A 154 -1.46 16.42 -15.98
C GLU A 154 -0.07 15.91 -15.54
N GLY A 155 0.29 16.15 -14.28
CA GLY A 155 1.50 15.61 -13.66
C GLY A 155 1.47 14.07 -13.55
N SER A 156 0.35 13.47 -13.12
CA SER A 156 0.21 12.01 -13.06
C SER A 156 0.26 11.36 -14.45
N VAL A 157 -0.32 11.99 -15.47
CA VAL A 157 -0.20 11.53 -16.86
C VAL A 157 1.25 11.58 -17.33
N ALA A 158 1.97 12.66 -17.03
CA ALA A 158 3.40 12.75 -17.31
C ALA A 158 4.21 11.66 -16.60
N PHE A 159 3.88 11.38 -15.34
CA PHE A 159 4.50 10.28 -14.58
C PHE A 159 4.32 8.95 -15.32
N VAL A 160 3.09 8.60 -15.68
CA VAL A 160 2.76 7.34 -16.38
C VAL A 160 3.51 7.24 -17.70
N VAL A 161 3.53 8.30 -18.52
CA VAL A 161 4.21 8.28 -19.83
C VAL A 161 5.72 8.09 -19.66
N ILE A 162 6.35 8.79 -18.72
CA ILE A 162 7.79 8.68 -18.49
C ILE A 162 8.14 7.31 -17.89
N ALA A 163 7.39 6.85 -16.89
CA ALA A 163 7.58 5.54 -16.28
C ALA A 163 7.43 4.43 -17.32
N PHE A 164 6.41 4.50 -18.20
CA PHE A 164 6.22 3.56 -19.30
C PHE A 164 7.42 3.55 -20.24
N ALA A 165 7.88 4.72 -20.70
CA ALA A 165 8.99 4.81 -21.64
C ALA A 165 10.30 4.24 -21.04
N VAL A 166 10.59 4.58 -19.78
CA VAL A 166 11.77 4.07 -19.06
C VAL A 166 11.66 2.55 -18.90
N SER A 167 10.55 2.06 -18.35
CA SER A 167 10.34 0.62 -18.15
C SER A 167 10.39 -0.16 -19.46
N TRP A 168 9.88 0.41 -20.56
CA TRP A 168 9.91 -0.25 -21.87
C TRP A 168 11.33 -0.42 -22.40
N VAL A 169 12.19 0.58 -22.24
CA VAL A 169 13.62 0.47 -22.58
C VAL A 169 14.28 -0.63 -21.75
N PHE A 170 14.07 -0.66 -20.43
CA PHE A 170 14.63 -1.70 -19.57
C PHE A 170 14.07 -3.10 -19.90
N CYS A 171 12.79 -3.23 -20.24
CA CYS A 171 12.20 -4.50 -20.66
C CYS A 171 12.78 -5.00 -21.99
N ARG A 172 13.00 -4.10 -22.96
CA ARG A 172 13.51 -4.48 -24.30
C ARG A 172 15.01 -4.70 -24.34
N VAL A 173 15.78 -3.88 -23.64
CA VAL A 173 17.25 -3.88 -23.69
C VAL A 173 17.84 -4.65 -22.51
N GLY A 174 17.26 -4.51 -21.32
CA GLY A 174 17.80 -5.13 -20.11
C GLY A 174 17.28 -6.54 -19.85
N LEU A 175 15.99 -6.79 -20.13
CA LEU A 175 15.34 -8.09 -19.93
C LEU A 175 15.10 -8.86 -21.24
N GLU A 176 15.37 -8.24 -22.39
CA GLU A 176 15.21 -8.81 -23.74
C GLU A 176 13.80 -9.38 -24.04
N LEU A 177 12.77 -8.88 -23.35
CA LEU A 177 11.39 -9.33 -23.54
C LEU A 177 10.89 -8.99 -24.94
N ASN A 178 10.04 -9.84 -25.54
CA ASN A 178 9.38 -9.53 -26.81
C ASN A 178 8.51 -8.26 -26.71
N THR A 179 8.16 -7.65 -27.85
CA THR A 179 7.44 -6.36 -27.87
C THR A 179 6.13 -6.38 -27.09
N PHE A 180 5.34 -7.45 -27.21
CA PHE A 180 4.08 -7.57 -26.50
C PHE A 180 4.30 -7.62 -24.98
N MET A 181 5.19 -8.50 -24.51
CA MET A 181 5.53 -8.62 -23.10
C MET A 181 6.09 -7.32 -22.54
N ALA A 182 7.00 -6.66 -23.27
CA ALA A 182 7.60 -5.40 -22.85
C ALA A 182 6.54 -4.29 -22.69
N VAL A 183 5.58 -4.19 -23.60
CA VAL A 183 4.47 -3.21 -23.49
C VAL A 183 3.58 -3.54 -22.29
N SER A 184 3.17 -4.79 -22.12
CA SER A 184 2.30 -5.21 -21.03
C SER A 184 2.94 -4.98 -19.65
N VAL A 185 4.21 -5.38 -19.48
CA VAL A 185 4.98 -5.16 -18.25
C VAL A 185 5.15 -3.67 -17.98
N SER A 186 5.55 -2.88 -18.98
CA SER A 186 5.79 -1.46 -18.80
C SER A 186 4.53 -0.68 -18.45
N LEU A 187 3.38 -1.06 -19.02
CA LEU A 187 2.10 -0.47 -18.66
C LEU A 187 1.71 -0.82 -17.22
N PHE A 188 1.90 -2.07 -16.80
CA PHE A 188 1.63 -2.49 -15.43
C PHE A 188 2.53 -1.77 -14.42
N VAL A 189 3.84 -1.65 -14.70
CA VAL A 189 4.79 -0.89 -13.89
C VAL A 189 4.39 0.57 -13.82
N ALA A 190 4.12 1.22 -14.95
CA ALA A 190 3.78 2.64 -14.99
C ALA A 190 2.50 2.96 -14.21
N MET A 191 1.44 2.17 -14.40
CA MET A 191 0.14 2.40 -13.77
C MET A 191 0.17 2.12 -12.26
N THR A 192 0.80 1.03 -11.83
CA THR A 192 0.89 0.72 -10.39
C THR A 192 1.80 1.71 -9.68
N THR A 193 2.93 2.10 -10.28
CA THR A 193 3.85 3.08 -9.68
C THR A 193 3.23 4.47 -9.60
N ALA A 194 2.46 4.90 -10.61
CA ALA A 194 1.72 6.16 -10.56
C ALA A 194 0.65 6.14 -9.46
N ALA A 195 -0.02 5.01 -9.26
CA ALA A 195 -0.97 4.87 -8.16
C ALA A 195 -0.27 4.89 -6.79
N VAL A 196 0.92 4.29 -6.65
CA VAL A 196 1.75 4.41 -5.44
C VAL A 196 2.14 5.88 -5.18
N GLU A 197 2.60 6.61 -6.20
CA GLU A 197 2.96 8.04 -6.09
C GLU A 197 1.78 8.92 -5.65
N LEU A 198 0.57 8.60 -6.15
CA LEU A 198 -0.64 9.36 -5.85
C LEU A 198 -1.24 9.06 -4.46
N LEU A 199 -1.10 7.82 -3.97
CA LEU A 199 -1.81 7.34 -2.78
C LEU A 199 -0.97 7.34 -1.50
N VAL A 200 0.35 7.36 -1.62
CA VAL A 200 1.26 7.31 -0.48
C VAL A 200 1.57 8.72 0.02
N LEU A 201 1.80 8.85 1.33
CA LEU A 201 2.19 10.10 1.97
C LEU A 201 3.45 10.70 1.29
N PRO A 202 3.53 12.03 1.14
CA PRO A 202 4.72 12.69 0.63
C PRO A 202 5.99 12.24 1.39
N ALA A 203 7.07 11.96 0.65
CA ALA A 203 8.34 11.37 1.08
C ALA A 203 8.34 9.85 1.31
N ALA A 204 7.22 9.23 1.66
CA ALA A 204 7.10 7.78 1.68
C ALA A 204 6.96 7.21 0.25
N ASP A 205 6.49 7.99 -0.71
CA ASP A 205 6.52 7.67 -2.15
C ASP A 205 7.95 7.37 -2.63
N ASN A 206 8.91 8.22 -2.30
CA ASN A 206 10.32 8.03 -2.66
C ASN A 206 10.97 6.78 -2.03
N LEU A 207 10.46 6.33 -0.88
CA LEU A 207 10.90 5.10 -0.23
C LEU A 207 10.40 3.85 -0.98
N LEU A 208 9.18 3.90 -1.53
CA LEU A 208 8.50 2.72 -2.06
C LEU A 208 8.69 2.53 -3.57
N ILE A 209 8.81 3.60 -4.36
CA ILE A 209 8.85 3.51 -5.83
C ILE A 209 10.01 2.63 -6.31
N THR A 210 11.23 2.86 -5.83
CA THR A 210 12.42 2.09 -6.26
C THR A 210 12.29 0.59 -5.99
N PRO A 211 12.02 0.12 -4.75
CA PRO A 211 11.85 -1.30 -4.49
C PRO A 211 10.60 -1.89 -5.16
N TRP A 212 9.54 -1.10 -5.35
CA TRP A 212 8.34 -1.51 -6.08
C TRP A 212 8.64 -1.85 -7.54
N VAL A 213 9.28 -0.92 -8.27
CA VAL A 213 9.66 -1.15 -9.67
C VAL A 213 10.67 -2.29 -9.78
N ALA A 214 11.63 -2.38 -8.85
CA ALA A 214 12.59 -3.47 -8.82
C ALA A 214 11.91 -4.84 -8.63
N LEU A 215 10.93 -4.96 -7.72
CA LEU A 215 10.14 -6.19 -7.56
C LEU A 215 9.45 -6.57 -8.88
N LEU A 216 8.76 -5.62 -9.51
CA LEU A 216 8.00 -5.90 -10.73
C LEU A 216 8.91 -6.35 -11.87
N LEU A 217 10.06 -5.70 -12.08
CA LEU A 217 10.99 -6.13 -13.12
C LEU A 217 11.69 -7.44 -12.78
N HIS A 218 11.93 -7.70 -11.50
CA HIS A 218 12.48 -8.97 -11.03
C HIS A 218 11.55 -10.14 -11.37
N VAL A 219 10.27 -10.01 -11.03
CA VAL A 219 9.23 -10.99 -11.42
C VAL A 219 9.10 -11.06 -12.93
N ALA A 220 9.29 -9.94 -13.64
CA ALA A 220 9.11 -9.89 -15.09
C ALA A 220 10.09 -10.75 -15.90
N ARG A 221 11.22 -11.14 -15.31
CA ARG A 221 12.25 -11.96 -15.95
C ARG A 221 11.79 -13.35 -16.33
N GLU A 222 10.89 -13.90 -15.53
CA GLU A 222 10.43 -15.29 -15.66
C GLU A 222 8.98 -15.35 -16.16
N LEU A 223 8.41 -14.22 -16.60
CA LEU A 223 7.05 -14.17 -17.12
C LEU A 223 6.91 -14.97 -18.42
N SER A 224 5.84 -15.75 -18.50
CA SER A 224 5.34 -16.26 -19.77
C SER A 224 4.54 -15.19 -20.54
N THR A 225 4.22 -15.47 -21.80
CA THR A 225 3.30 -14.62 -22.59
C THR A 225 1.91 -14.53 -21.94
N ASP A 226 1.44 -15.61 -21.31
CA ASP A 226 0.15 -15.65 -20.63
C ASP A 226 0.16 -14.77 -19.37
N ASP A 227 1.27 -14.76 -18.63
CA ASP A 227 1.42 -13.87 -17.48
C ASP A 227 1.48 -12.39 -17.92
N ALA A 228 2.13 -12.08 -19.05
CA ALA A 228 2.11 -10.74 -19.62
C ALA A 228 0.69 -10.30 -20.04
N LEU A 229 -0.11 -11.21 -20.61
CA LEU A 229 -1.52 -10.96 -20.88
C LEU A 229 -2.31 -10.73 -19.58
N ARG A 230 -2.02 -11.48 -18.52
CA ARG A 230 -2.62 -11.30 -17.20
C ARG A 230 -2.28 -9.93 -16.61
N TRP A 231 -1.04 -9.45 -16.75
CA TRP A 231 -0.63 -8.12 -16.30
C TRP A 231 -1.36 -7.01 -17.06
N LEU A 232 -1.55 -7.17 -18.37
CA LEU A 232 -2.36 -6.25 -19.16
C LEU A 232 -3.83 -6.25 -18.69
N ALA A 233 -4.42 -7.43 -18.49
CA ALA A 233 -5.78 -7.57 -17.98
C ALA A 233 -5.92 -6.95 -16.57
N ALA A 234 -4.89 -7.07 -15.74
CA ALA A 234 -4.84 -6.49 -14.41
C ALA A 234 -4.85 -4.96 -14.43
N VAL A 235 -4.15 -4.32 -15.37
CA VAL A 235 -4.22 -2.86 -15.57
C VAL A 235 -5.64 -2.46 -15.95
N VAL A 236 -6.23 -3.13 -16.95
CA VAL A 236 -7.58 -2.81 -17.43
C VAL A 236 -8.59 -2.98 -16.30
N PHE A 237 -8.53 -4.10 -15.57
CA PHE A 237 -9.42 -4.37 -14.45
C PHE A 237 -9.26 -3.37 -13.31
N GLY A 238 -8.02 -3.10 -12.89
CA GLY A 238 -7.71 -2.14 -11.84
C GLY A 238 -8.18 -0.72 -12.17
N CYS A 239 -8.10 -0.30 -13.44
CA CYS A 239 -8.63 0.99 -13.88
C CYS A 239 -10.16 1.00 -13.98
N ALA A 240 -10.76 -0.08 -14.50
CA ALA A 240 -12.20 -0.16 -14.73
C ALA A 240 -13.02 -0.26 -13.44
N ILE A 241 -12.45 -0.85 -12.37
CA ILE A 241 -13.15 -1.02 -11.10
C ILE A 241 -13.28 0.29 -10.30
N VAL A 242 -12.37 1.26 -10.49
CA VAL A 242 -12.41 2.57 -9.82
C VAL A 242 -13.74 3.32 -10.07
N PRO A 243 -14.14 3.62 -11.33
CA PRO A 243 -15.40 4.31 -11.58
C PRO A 243 -16.62 3.47 -11.18
N PHE A 244 -16.52 2.13 -11.15
CA PHE A 244 -17.59 1.28 -10.63
C PHE A 244 -17.78 1.49 -9.12
N MET A 245 -16.71 1.42 -8.32
CA MET A 245 -16.75 1.64 -6.87
C MET A 245 -17.29 3.04 -6.50
N LEU A 246 -16.92 4.05 -7.29
CA LEU A 246 -17.41 5.42 -7.14
C LEU A 246 -18.90 5.55 -7.47
N ARG A 247 -19.36 4.97 -8.58
CA ARG A 247 -20.79 5.00 -8.96
C ARG A 247 -21.68 4.29 -7.96
N MET A 248 -21.21 3.18 -7.40
CA MET A 248 -21.92 2.47 -6.33
C MET A 248 -21.91 3.22 -4.99
N ARG A 249 -21.10 4.29 -4.90
CA ARG A 249 -20.78 5.05 -3.68
C ARG A 249 -20.32 4.14 -2.54
N TRP A 250 -19.47 3.17 -2.86
CA TRP A 250 -18.92 2.23 -1.88
C TRP A 250 -17.65 2.79 -1.22
N LEU A 251 -16.80 3.46 -1.99
CA LEU A 251 -15.52 4.04 -1.56
C LEU A 251 -15.42 5.48 -2.05
N ASP A 252 -14.73 6.35 -1.30
CA ASP A 252 -14.31 7.67 -1.76
C ASP A 252 -13.25 7.59 -2.88
N LEU A 253 -12.86 8.71 -3.48
CA LEU A 253 -11.90 8.70 -4.59
C LEU A 253 -10.53 8.08 -4.20
N PRO A 254 -9.89 8.49 -3.08
CA PRO A 254 -8.67 7.84 -2.63
C PRO A 254 -8.85 6.33 -2.36
N GLY A 255 -9.93 5.94 -1.70
CA GLY A 255 -10.24 4.54 -1.43
C GLY A 255 -10.51 3.73 -2.69
N ALA A 256 -11.21 4.29 -3.68
CA ALA A 256 -11.45 3.64 -4.97
C ALA A 256 -10.16 3.45 -5.75
N LEU A 257 -9.29 4.47 -5.80
CA LEU A 257 -7.95 4.38 -6.41
C LEU A 257 -7.09 3.32 -5.71
N GLY A 258 -7.09 3.28 -4.37
CA GLY A 258 -6.40 2.24 -3.60
C GLY A 258 -6.96 0.85 -3.83
N GLY A 259 -8.28 0.70 -3.91
CA GLY A 259 -8.95 -0.55 -4.23
C GLY A 259 -8.60 -1.05 -5.64
N GLY A 260 -8.55 -0.14 -6.62
CA GLY A 260 -8.11 -0.43 -7.99
C GLY A 260 -6.65 -0.88 -8.05
N LEU A 261 -5.75 -0.20 -7.31
CA LEU A 261 -4.35 -0.60 -7.19
C LEU A 261 -4.21 -2.01 -6.59
N ILE A 262 -4.86 -2.27 -5.45
CA ILE A 262 -4.80 -3.58 -4.77
C ILE A 262 -5.35 -4.68 -5.69
N ALA A 263 -6.49 -4.44 -6.34
CA ALA A 263 -7.11 -5.37 -7.27
C ALA A 263 -6.22 -5.67 -8.48
N GLY A 264 -5.65 -4.64 -9.10
CA GLY A 264 -4.70 -4.78 -10.21
C GLY A 264 -3.45 -5.55 -9.79
N VAL A 265 -2.84 -5.20 -8.66
CA VAL A 265 -1.63 -5.89 -8.17
C VAL A 265 -1.91 -7.36 -7.86
N ALA A 266 -3.04 -7.65 -7.18
CA ALA A 266 -3.44 -9.02 -6.86
C ALA A 266 -3.58 -9.87 -8.12
N VAL A 267 -4.26 -9.37 -9.15
CA VAL A 267 -4.44 -10.08 -10.43
C VAL A 267 -3.12 -10.21 -11.19
N GLY A 268 -2.29 -9.17 -11.24
CA GLY A 268 -1.01 -9.21 -11.95
C GLY A 268 -0.05 -10.23 -11.34
N LEU A 269 0.24 -10.09 -10.05
CA LEU A 269 1.27 -10.88 -9.36
C LEU A 269 0.81 -12.28 -8.99
N GLY A 270 -0.42 -12.44 -8.51
CA GLY A 270 -0.93 -13.73 -8.02
C GLY A 270 -2.02 -14.37 -8.88
N GLY A 271 -2.69 -13.57 -9.71
CA GLY A 271 -3.85 -14.00 -10.49
C GLY A 271 -5.19 -13.80 -9.80
N TRP A 272 -6.26 -14.14 -10.52
CA TRP A 272 -7.64 -13.85 -10.09
C TRP A 272 -8.00 -14.44 -8.72
N ALA A 273 -7.42 -15.58 -8.36
CA ALA A 273 -7.64 -16.24 -7.07
C ALA A 273 -7.36 -15.32 -5.87
N TRP A 274 -6.44 -14.36 -5.99
CA TRP A 274 -6.03 -13.49 -4.89
C TRP A 274 -7.00 -12.34 -4.60
N ILE A 275 -7.82 -11.96 -5.59
CA ILE A 275 -8.78 -10.85 -5.43
C ILE A 275 -10.22 -11.33 -5.31
N ILE A 276 -10.59 -12.46 -5.93
CA ILE A 276 -11.99 -12.91 -5.99
C ILE A 276 -12.60 -13.09 -4.59
N PRO A 277 -11.95 -13.77 -3.61
CA PRO A 277 -12.55 -13.93 -2.28
C PRO A 277 -12.84 -12.57 -1.62
N ALA A 278 -11.86 -11.66 -1.61
CA ALA A 278 -12.04 -10.33 -1.04
C ALA A 278 -13.15 -9.54 -1.78
N ALA A 279 -13.14 -9.52 -3.12
CA ALA A 279 -14.12 -8.79 -3.91
C ALA A 279 -15.55 -9.34 -3.75
N LEU A 280 -15.72 -10.67 -3.73
CA LEU A 280 -17.01 -11.33 -3.60
C LEU A 280 -17.63 -11.02 -2.24
N PHE A 281 -16.89 -11.28 -1.15
CA PHE A 281 -17.44 -11.12 0.19
C PHE A 281 -17.56 -9.65 0.60
N PHE A 282 -16.67 -8.77 0.13
CA PHE A 282 -16.86 -7.33 0.28
C PHE A 282 -18.14 -6.84 -0.42
N SER A 283 -18.40 -7.34 -1.63
CA SER A 283 -19.63 -6.99 -2.37
C SER A 283 -20.86 -7.51 -1.64
N LEU A 284 -20.84 -8.75 -1.15
CA LEU A 284 -21.95 -9.34 -0.42
C LEU A 284 -22.24 -8.58 0.89
N THR A 285 -21.22 -8.26 1.67
CA THR A 285 -21.35 -7.42 2.88
C THR A 285 -21.88 -6.03 2.54
N SER A 286 -21.37 -5.40 1.47
CA SER A 286 -21.81 -4.06 1.06
C SER A 286 -23.27 -4.04 0.57
N LEU A 287 -23.72 -5.09 -0.11
CA LEU A 287 -25.12 -5.27 -0.51
C LEU A 287 -26.03 -5.51 0.70
N LEU A 288 -25.59 -6.33 1.66
CA LEU A 288 -26.32 -6.57 2.90
C LEU A 288 -26.53 -5.28 3.69
N THR A 289 -25.49 -4.45 3.84
CA THR A 289 -25.58 -3.14 4.49
C THR A 289 -26.52 -2.19 3.71
N ALA A 290 -26.41 -2.16 2.38
CA ALA A 290 -27.24 -1.28 1.53
C ALA A 290 -28.73 -1.65 1.58
N TYR A 291 -29.07 -2.94 1.57
CA TYR A 291 -30.45 -3.41 1.71
C TYR A 291 -31.07 -2.97 3.05
N ARG A 292 -30.26 -2.85 4.10
CA ARG A 292 -30.73 -2.56 5.47
C ARG A 292 -30.82 -1.08 5.81
N ARG A 293 -29.99 -0.23 5.20
CA ARG A 293 -29.98 1.22 5.45
C ARG A 293 -30.37 1.96 4.16
N PRO A 294 -31.67 2.05 3.84
CA PRO A 294 -32.14 2.74 2.63
C PRO A 294 -31.75 4.22 2.65
N VAL A 295 -31.68 4.83 3.84
CA VAL A 295 -31.00 6.11 4.05
C VAL A 295 -29.55 5.82 4.44
N ARG A 296 -28.61 6.07 3.51
CA ARG A 296 -27.16 5.98 3.78
C ARG A 296 -26.75 7.10 4.74
N THR A 297 -26.85 6.85 6.03
CA THR A 297 -26.44 7.78 7.10
C THR A 297 -24.93 7.77 7.37
N GLY A 298 -24.17 6.85 6.75
CA GLY A 298 -22.72 6.77 6.84
C GLY A 298 -22.01 7.28 5.57
N GLY A 299 -20.82 7.85 5.74
CA GLY A 299 -19.94 8.28 4.66
C GLY A 299 -19.45 7.12 3.77
N MET A 300 -18.88 7.45 2.61
CA MET A 300 -18.20 6.49 1.75
C MET A 300 -16.91 6.00 2.46
N ARG A 301 -16.54 4.74 2.25
CA ARG A 301 -15.35 4.19 2.93
C ARG A 301 -14.09 4.86 2.41
N THR A 302 -13.15 5.12 3.32
CA THR A 302 -11.93 5.89 3.06
C THR A 302 -10.76 5.00 2.62
N MET A 303 -9.68 5.63 2.16
CA MET A 303 -8.41 4.93 1.86
C MET A 303 -7.82 4.17 3.07
N SER A 304 -7.95 4.69 4.29
CA SER A 304 -7.47 4.00 5.49
C SER A 304 -8.18 2.66 5.70
N GLN A 305 -9.51 2.65 5.53
CA GLN A 305 -10.30 1.44 5.59
C GLN A 305 -9.93 0.43 4.49
N VAL A 306 -9.63 0.91 3.29
CA VAL A 306 -9.19 0.05 2.17
C VAL A 306 -7.80 -0.53 2.44
N ALA A 307 -6.87 0.27 2.96
CA ALA A 307 -5.52 -0.20 3.33
C ALA A 307 -5.56 -1.31 4.39
N VAL A 308 -6.43 -1.18 5.39
CA VAL A 308 -6.58 -2.17 6.45
C VAL A 308 -7.32 -3.42 6.01
N ASN A 309 -8.44 -3.28 5.27
CA ASN A 309 -9.33 -4.41 4.96
C ASN A 309 -9.02 -5.11 3.63
N ALA A 310 -8.25 -4.49 2.74
CA ALA A 310 -7.79 -5.11 1.49
C ALA A 310 -6.27 -5.04 1.34
N GLY A 311 -5.62 -3.94 1.76
CA GLY A 311 -4.17 -3.83 1.69
C GLY A 311 -3.46 -4.89 2.53
N LEU A 312 -3.76 -4.98 3.83
CA LEU A 312 -3.17 -6.00 4.70
C LEU A 312 -3.47 -7.44 4.26
N PRO A 313 -4.74 -7.86 4.07
CA PRO A 313 -5.02 -9.27 3.80
C PRO A 313 -4.83 -9.69 2.33
N VAL A 314 -4.69 -8.78 1.36
CA VAL A 314 -4.50 -9.14 -0.06
C VAL A 314 -3.15 -8.65 -0.59
N LEU A 315 -2.88 -7.35 -0.49
CA LEU A 315 -1.68 -6.75 -1.09
C LEU A 315 -0.39 -7.27 -0.44
N VAL A 316 -0.34 -7.36 0.89
CA VAL A 316 0.86 -7.85 1.59
C VAL A 316 1.15 -9.32 1.25
N PRO A 317 0.19 -10.26 1.36
CA PRO A 317 0.43 -11.65 0.99
C PRO A 317 0.78 -11.87 -0.48
N VAL A 318 0.15 -11.15 -1.43
CA VAL A 318 0.47 -11.34 -2.86
C VAL A 318 1.87 -10.83 -3.20
N ILE A 319 2.33 -9.75 -2.54
CA ILE A 319 3.73 -9.31 -2.62
C ILE A 319 4.64 -10.39 -2.04
N GLY A 320 4.32 -10.92 -0.86
CA GLY A 320 5.06 -12.03 -0.25
C GLY A 320 5.17 -13.24 -1.18
N TYR A 321 4.08 -13.61 -1.85
CA TYR A 321 4.05 -14.67 -2.86
C TYR A 321 4.94 -14.35 -4.07
N ALA A 322 4.89 -13.12 -4.58
CA ALA A 322 5.75 -12.69 -5.69
C ALA A 322 7.24 -12.77 -5.34
N PHE A 323 7.61 -12.57 -4.08
CA PHE A 323 8.99 -12.70 -3.61
C PHE A 323 9.45 -14.14 -3.41
N THR A 324 8.60 -15.03 -2.91
CA THR A 324 9.03 -16.36 -2.46
C THR A 324 8.54 -17.52 -3.33
N GLY A 325 7.55 -17.28 -4.19
CA GLY A 325 6.81 -18.33 -4.91
C GLY A 325 6.04 -19.30 -4.00
N ASN A 326 6.00 -19.06 -2.69
CA ASN A 326 5.47 -20.03 -1.73
C ASN A 326 3.93 -19.91 -1.62
N PRO A 327 3.17 -20.99 -1.91
CA PRO A 327 1.70 -20.97 -1.85
C PRO A 327 1.14 -20.70 -0.45
N LEU A 328 1.94 -20.87 0.61
CA LEU A 328 1.55 -20.53 1.98
C LEU A 328 1.01 -19.10 2.10
N TRP A 329 1.53 -18.15 1.32
CA TRP A 329 1.03 -16.78 1.33
C TRP A 329 -0.45 -16.66 0.95
N TYR A 330 -0.97 -17.59 0.15
CA TYR A 330 -2.40 -17.63 -0.13
C TYR A 330 -3.21 -17.98 1.13
N ALA A 331 -2.71 -18.89 1.98
CA ALA A 331 -3.32 -19.19 3.28
C ALA A 331 -3.32 -17.98 4.22
N VAL A 332 -2.22 -17.21 4.22
CA VAL A 332 -2.11 -15.93 4.95
C VAL A 332 -3.19 -14.95 4.48
N SER A 333 -3.39 -14.87 3.16
CA SER A 333 -4.44 -14.02 2.57
C SER A 333 -5.84 -14.45 2.98
N ILE A 334 -6.17 -15.74 2.83
CA ILE A 334 -7.46 -16.30 3.24
C ILE A 334 -7.71 -16.07 4.73
N GLY A 335 -6.69 -16.23 5.58
CA GLY A 335 -6.81 -15.97 7.01
C GLY A 335 -7.17 -14.52 7.33
N GLY A 336 -6.50 -13.55 6.70
CA GLY A 336 -6.80 -12.13 6.87
C GLY A 336 -8.17 -11.73 6.33
N ILE A 337 -8.57 -12.23 5.15
CA ILE A 337 -9.90 -11.99 4.58
C ILE A 337 -10.99 -12.60 5.48
N ALA A 338 -10.78 -13.82 5.98
CA ALA A 338 -11.74 -14.51 6.84
C ALA A 338 -11.97 -13.74 8.15
N ALA A 339 -10.92 -13.17 8.76
CA ALA A 339 -11.03 -12.34 9.96
C ALA A 339 -11.99 -11.15 9.75
N GLY A 340 -11.74 -10.33 8.73
CA GLY A 340 -12.56 -9.15 8.45
C GLY A 340 -14.00 -9.47 8.03
N ILE A 341 -14.21 -10.54 7.25
CA ILE A 341 -15.56 -10.96 6.82
C ILE A 341 -16.35 -11.58 7.98
N ALA A 342 -15.72 -12.41 8.80
CA ALA A 342 -16.36 -13.02 9.97
C ALA A 342 -16.84 -11.93 10.94
N ASP A 343 -16.03 -10.91 11.20
CA ASP A 343 -16.42 -9.78 12.05
C ASP A 343 -17.53 -8.92 11.43
N SER A 344 -17.39 -8.57 10.15
CA SER A 344 -18.41 -7.81 9.42
C SER A 344 -19.77 -8.50 9.44
N TRP A 345 -19.79 -9.82 9.29
CA TRP A 345 -21.03 -10.60 9.34
C TRP A 345 -21.55 -10.73 10.77
N ALA A 346 -20.68 -10.89 11.77
CA ALA A 346 -21.07 -10.89 13.17
C ALA A 346 -21.79 -9.59 13.56
N SER A 347 -21.26 -8.44 13.16
CA SER A 347 -21.81 -7.11 13.49
C SER A 347 -23.05 -6.75 12.68
N GLU A 348 -23.14 -7.14 11.41
CA GLU A 348 -24.32 -6.92 10.58
C GLU A 348 -25.45 -7.88 10.95
N ILE A 349 -25.19 -9.19 10.98
CA ILE A 349 -26.21 -10.21 11.24
C ILE A 349 -26.58 -10.19 12.73
N GLY A 350 -25.62 -10.08 13.65
CA GLY A 350 -25.84 -10.11 15.10
C GLY A 350 -26.84 -9.07 15.65
N ARG A 351 -27.03 -7.94 14.96
CA ARG A 351 -28.07 -6.94 15.33
C ARG A 351 -29.49 -7.52 15.32
N PHE A 352 -29.72 -8.59 14.56
CA PHE A 352 -31.01 -9.30 14.47
C PHE A 352 -31.20 -10.32 15.58
N SER A 353 -30.20 -10.52 16.45
CA SER A 353 -30.34 -11.39 17.62
C SER A 353 -31.55 -10.97 18.46
N SER A 354 -32.40 -11.93 18.82
CA SER A 354 -33.49 -11.70 19.78
C SER A 354 -32.98 -11.38 21.18
N HIS A 355 -31.74 -11.79 21.48
CA HIS A 355 -31.08 -11.57 22.76
C HIS A 355 -30.19 -10.34 22.70
N GLU A 356 -30.21 -9.53 23.74
CA GLU A 356 -29.23 -8.46 23.94
C GLU A 356 -27.80 -9.03 23.96
N PRO A 357 -26.85 -8.38 23.24
CA PRO A 357 -25.44 -8.76 23.27
C PRO A 357 -24.85 -8.73 24.68
N LEU A 358 -23.91 -9.64 24.95
CA LEU A 358 -23.10 -9.68 26.16
C LEU A 358 -21.78 -8.94 25.92
N SER A 359 -21.49 -7.93 26.74
CA SER A 359 -20.20 -7.25 26.72
C SER A 359 -19.10 -8.14 27.31
N LEU A 360 -18.02 -8.39 26.57
CA LEU A 360 -16.89 -9.21 27.06
C LEU A 360 -16.10 -8.51 28.19
N ARG A 361 -16.22 -7.18 28.32
CA ARG A 361 -15.54 -6.42 29.37
C ARG A 361 -16.28 -6.49 30.71
N THR A 362 -17.60 -6.37 30.69
CA THR A 362 -18.42 -6.24 31.91
C THR A 362 -19.22 -7.49 32.23
N TRP A 363 -19.29 -8.46 31.30
CA TRP A 363 -20.14 -9.64 31.40
C TRP A 363 -21.62 -9.30 31.62
N ALA A 364 -22.02 -8.08 31.25
CA ALA A 364 -23.39 -7.59 31.33
C ALA A 364 -24.01 -7.50 29.94
N ARG A 365 -25.34 -7.61 29.87
CA ARG A 365 -26.09 -7.36 28.64
C ARG A 365 -26.06 -5.87 28.32
N VAL A 366 -25.83 -5.56 27.05
CA VAL A 366 -25.69 -4.18 26.55
C VAL A 366 -26.59 -3.95 25.34
N PRO A 367 -26.94 -2.69 25.03
CA PRO A 367 -27.73 -2.37 23.85
C PRO A 367 -27.10 -2.91 22.56
N LYS A 368 -27.95 -3.29 21.60
CA LYS A 368 -27.51 -3.75 20.27
C LYS A 368 -26.68 -2.69 19.57
N GLY A 369 -25.61 -3.12 18.92
CA GLY A 369 -24.67 -2.22 18.23
C GLY A 369 -23.58 -1.64 19.15
N THR A 370 -23.52 -2.05 20.42
CA THR A 370 -22.39 -1.76 21.29
C THR A 370 -21.15 -2.54 20.82
N SER A 371 -20.08 -1.84 20.50
CA SER A 371 -18.80 -2.44 20.09
C SER A 371 -18.19 -3.28 21.23
N GLY A 372 -17.56 -4.40 20.88
CA GLY A 372 -17.00 -5.34 21.84
C GLY A 372 -18.05 -6.19 22.59
N ALA A 373 -19.26 -6.33 22.04
CA ALA A 373 -20.30 -7.19 22.59
C ALA A 373 -20.69 -8.31 21.61
N VAL A 374 -20.93 -9.51 22.15
CA VAL A 374 -21.23 -10.72 21.38
C VAL A 374 -22.69 -11.14 21.55
N SER A 375 -23.31 -11.63 20.49
CA SER A 375 -24.64 -12.22 20.55
C SER A 375 -24.62 -13.63 19.95
N PRO A 376 -25.53 -14.55 20.34
CA PRO A 376 -25.54 -15.91 19.80
C PRO A 376 -25.64 -15.95 18.27
N LEU A 377 -26.48 -15.09 17.70
CA LEU A 377 -26.66 -14.97 16.25
C LEU A 377 -25.41 -14.35 15.59
N GLY A 378 -24.76 -13.40 16.25
CA GLY A 378 -23.47 -12.84 15.80
C GLY A 378 -22.37 -13.89 15.79
N SER A 379 -22.24 -14.69 16.84
CA SER A 379 -21.25 -15.79 16.91
C SER A 379 -21.49 -16.86 15.86
N GLY A 380 -22.76 -17.19 15.58
CA GLY A 380 -23.10 -18.07 14.45
C GLY A 380 -22.70 -17.47 13.10
N ALA A 381 -22.91 -16.17 12.91
CA ALA A 381 -22.49 -15.45 11.72
C ALA A 381 -20.96 -15.36 11.56
N THR A 382 -20.20 -15.24 12.66
CA THR A 382 -18.73 -15.33 12.66
C THR A 382 -18.28 -16.66 12.03
N VAL A 383 -18.80 -17.79 12.53
CA VAL A 383 -18.44 -19.12 12.03
C VAL A 383 -18.85 -19.28 10.57
N LEU A 384 -20.04 -18.82 10.20
CA LEU A 384 -20.57 -18.96 8.85
C LEU A 384 -19.78 -18.12 7.83
N GLY A 385 -19.39 -16.89 8.19
CA GLY A 385 -18.52 -16.05 7.37
C GLY A 385 -17.11 -16.65 7.21
N ALA A 386 -16.52 -17.12 8.32
CA ALA A 386 -15.21 -17.76 8.32
C ALA A 386 -15.16 -19.02 7.43
N LEU A 387 -16.18 -19.89 7.55
CA LEU A 387 -16.33 -21.08 6.70
C LEU A 387 -16.58 -20.71 5.24
N ALA A 388 -17.40 -19.70 4.96
CA ALA A 388 -17.67 -19.29 3.59
C ALA A 388 -16.39 -18.82 2.87
N VAL A 389 -15.57 -18.01 3.53
CA VAL A 389 -14.28 -17.57 2.98
C VAL A 389 -13.31 -18.75 2.82
N GLY A 390 -13.19 -19.62 3.82
CA GLY A 390 -12.31 -20.80 3.75
C GLY A 390 -12.73 -21.81 2.67
N ALA A 391 -14.03 -22.10 2.56
CA ALA A 391 -14.59 -22.99 1.54
C ALA A 391 -14.41 -22.42 0.13
N PHE A 392 -14.61 -21.12 -0.05
CA PHE A 392 -14.34 -20.48 -1.32
C PHE A 392 -12.84 -20.46 -1.64
N GLY A 393 -12.00 -20.17 -0.65
CA GLY A 393 -10.55 -20.26 -0.75
C GLY A 393 -10.07 -21.64 -1.19
N ALA A 394 -10.76 -22.70 -0.76
CA ALA A 394 -10.43 -24.09 -1.10
C ALA A 394 -10.56 -24.41 -2.60
N LEU A 395 -11.34 -23.63 -3.36
CA LEU A 395 -11.44 -23.75 -4.81
C LEU A 395 -10.10 -23.47 -5.52
N PHE A 396 -9.20 -22.70 -4.88
CA PHE A 396 -7.91 -22.33 -5.45
C PHE A 396 -6.72 -22.82 -4.62
N GLY A 397 -6.87 -22.91 -3.30
CA GLY A 397 -5.80 -23.30 -2.36
C GLY A 397 -5.95 -24.69 -1.74
N GLY A 398 -6.94 -25.48 -2.19
CA GLY A 398 -7.21 -26.83 -1.68
C GLY A 398 -7.94 -26.85 -0.33
N LEU A 399 -8.34 -28.06 0.10
CA LEU A 399 -9.20 -28.25 1.29
C LEU A 399 -8.59 -27.72 2.60
N ALA A 400 -7.27 -27.56 2.68
CA ALA A 400 -6.61 -26.94 3.82
C ALA A 400 -7.09 -25.49 4.09
N MET A 401 -7.66 -24.81 3.09
CA MET A 401 -8.20 -23.45 3.27
C MET A 401 -9.45 -23.41 4.15
N VAL A 402 -10.19 -24.51 4.28
CA VAL A 402 -11.39 -24.57 5.14
C VAL A 402 -11.03 -24.41 6.62
N PRO A 403 -10.17 -25.25 7.23
CA PRO A 403 -9.73 -25.06 8.61
C PRO A 403 -8.93 -23.76 8.81
N VAL A 404 -8.16 -23.31 7.79
CA VAL A 404 -7.49 -22.00 7.81
C VAL A 404 -8.51 -20.87 7.97
N GLY A 405 -9.52 -20.80 7.09
CA GLY A 405 -10.54 -19.76 7.12
C GLY A 405 -11.34 -19.80 8.42
N LEU A 406 -11.74 -20.98 8.89
CA LEU A 406 -12.48 -21.14 10.15
C LEU A 406 -11.67 -20.62 11.35
N ALA A 407 -10.44 -21.12 11.54
CA ALA A 407 -9.62 -20.78 12.69
C ALA A 407 -9.23 -19.29 12.67
N ALA A 408 -8.79 -18.79 11.52
CA ALA A 408 -8.40 -17.39 11.37
C ALA A 408 -9.58 -16.43 11.51
N GLY A 409 -10.73 -16.76 10.91
CA GLY A 409 -11.93 -15.94 10.97
C GLY A 409 -12.48 -15.81 12.40
N VAL A 410 -12.56 -16.93 13.13
CA VAL A 410 -12.99 -16.93 14.53
C VAL A 410 -11.98 -16.19 15.41
N ALA A 411 -10.68 -16.48 15.28
CA ALA A 411 -9.65 -15.81 16.08
C ALA A 411 -9.60 -14.30 15.83
N GLY A 412 -9.68 -13.87 14.58
CA GLY A 412 -9.68 -12.47 14.20
C GLY A 412 -10.89 -11.70 14.76
N SER A 413 -12.11 -12.22 14.58
CA SER A 413 -13.32 -11.57 15.10
C SER A 413 -13.39 -11.56 16.64
N LEU A 414 -12.87 -12.59 17.30
CA LEU A 414 -12.72 -12.58 18.76
C LEU A 414 -11.72 -11.50 19.21
N LEU A 415 -10.58 -11.37 18.53
CA LEU A 415 -9.60 -10.34 18.86
C LEU A 415 -10.17 -8.93 18.63
N ASP A 416 -10.89 -8.71 17.52
CA ASP A 416 -11.60 -7.45 17.26
C ASP A 416 -12.51 -7.11 18.43
N THR A 417 -13.38 -8.04 18.81
CA THR A 417 -14.31 -7.86 19.92
C THR A 417 -13.60 -7.56 21.24
N LEU A 418 -12.48 -8.25 21.53
CA LEU A 418 -11.70 -8.04 22.76
C LEU A 418 -11.05 -6.66 22.80
N ILE A 419 -10.40 -6.25 21.71
CA ILE A 419 -9.78 -4.93 21.59
C ILE A 419 -10.86 -3.83 21.63
N GLY A 420 -11.97 -4.05 20.93
CA GLY A 420 -13.12 -3.15 20.90
C GLY A 420 -13.81 -2.98 22.26
N ALA A 421 -13.82 -4.02 23.09
CA ALA A 421 -14.36 -3.97 24.45
C ALA A 421 -13.43 -3.25 25.44
N THR A 422 -12.12 -3.30 25.23
CA THR A 422 -11.11 -2.92 26.24
C THR A 422 -10.39 -1.61 25.94
N VAL A 423 -9.76 -1.49 24.76
CA VAL A 423 -8.81 -0.42 24.45
C VAL A 423 -9.29 0.56 23.39
N GLN A 424 -10.28 0.20 22.57
CA GLN A 424 -10.80 1.08 21.52
C GLN A 424 -11.37 2.39 22.09
N ALA A 425 -11.02 3.50 21.44
CA ALA A 425 -11.49 4.83 21.79
C ALA A 425 -13.02 4.91 21.70
N ARG A 426 -13.62 5.48 22.73
CA ARG A 426 -15.04 5.84 22.76
C ARG A 426 -15.20 7.26 23.25
N PHE A 427 -16.17 7.93 22.67
CA PHE A 427 -16.49 9.31 22.98
C PHE A 427 -17.95 9.44 23.34
N VAL A 428 -18.30 10.49 24.06
CA VAL A 428 -19.68 10.85 24.37
C VAL A 428 -20.00 12.16 23.67
N CYS A 429 -21.11 12.18 22.93
CA CYS A 429 -21.59 13.41 22.33
C CYS A 429 -22.17 14.32 23.42
N ALA A 430 -21.65 15.53 23.55
CA ALA A 430 -22.16 16.52 24.50
C ALA A 430 -23.59 17.01 24.16
N THR A 431 -24.06 16.83 22.93
CA THR A 431 -25.37 17.30 22.46
C THR A 431 -26.49 16.29 22.74
N CYS A 432 -26.29 15.02 22.38
CA CYS A 432 -27.33 13.99 22.50
C CYS A 432 -27.04 12.94 23.59
N GLY A 433 -25.87 12.98 24.23
CA GLY A 433 -25.46 12.02 25.25
C GLY A 433 -25.10 10.62 24.72
N ALA A 434 -25.15 10.39 23.40
CA ALA A 434 -24.83 9.10 22.82
C ALA A 434 -23.32 8.79 22.89
N THR A 435 -22.98 7.54 23.20
CA THR A 435 -21.63 7.02 23.05
C THR A 435 -21.37 6.71 21.58
N VAL A 436 -20.29 7.28 21.03
CA VAL A 436 -19.90 7.16 19.62
C VAL A 436 -18.41 6.85 19.50
N GLU A 437 -17.98 6.48 18.30
CA GLU A 437 -16.58 6.16 17.97
C GLU A 437 -15.88 7.31 17.24
N ASP A 438 -16.64 8.30 16.78
CA ASP A 438 -16.13 9.45 16.03
C ASP A 438 -15.83 10.64 16.95
N ASP A 439 -14.78 11.39 16.62
CA ASP A 439 -14.40 12.65 17.28
C ASP A 439 -15.42 13.78 17.06
N LEU A 440 -16.35 13.62 16.11
CA LEU A 440 -17.39 14.58 15.78
C LEU A 440 -18.76 13.89 15.74
N HIS A 441 -19.74 14.44 16.47
CA HIS A 441 -21.12 13.97 16.42
C HIS A 441 -22.09 15.12 16.67
N CYS A 442 -23.22 15.13 15.96
CA CYS A 442 -24.19 16.25 15.99
C CYS A 442 -23.56 17.63 15.66
N GLY A 443 -22.50 17.66 14.83
CA GLY A 443 -21.81 18.90 14.44
C GLY A 443 -20.91 19.50 15.53
N ALA A 444 -20.70 18.80 16.65
CA ALA A 444 -19.83 19.24 17.74
C ALA A 444 -18.74 18.19 18.05
N PRO A 445 -17.56 18.60 18.57
CA PRO A 445 -16.55 17.68 19.07
C PRO A 445 -17.08 16.80 20.20
N THR A 446 -16.77 15.52 20.16
CA THR A 446 -17.14 14.56 21.22
C THR A 446 -16.12 14.56 22.34
N GLN A 447 -16.55 14.21 23.56
CA GLN A 447 -15.67 14.15 24.73
C GLN A 447 -15.13 12.74 24.93
N PRO A 448 -13.82 12.56 25.20
CA PRO A 448 -13.25 11.24 25.46
C PRO A 448 -13.93 10.58 26.66
N SER A 449 -14.28 9.30 26.52
CA SER A 449 -14.93 8.52 27.57
C SER A 449 -14.04 7.38 28.05
N THR A 450 -13.66 6.47 27.14
CA THR A 450 -12.83 5.31 27.47
C THR A 450 -11.89 4.94 26.32
N GLY A 451 -10.89 4.12 26.62
CA GLY A 451 -9.94 3.63 25.61
C GLY A 451 -8.83 4.62 25.28
N TRP A 452 -7.97 4.24 24.36
CA TRP A 452 -6.84 5.06 23.91
C TRP A 452 -7.22 5.81 22.65
N ARG A 453 -7.11 7.15 22.67
CA ARG A 453 -7.55 8.04 21.58
C ARG A 453 -7.05 7.65 20.18
N TRP A 454 -5.87 7.04 20.08
CA TRP A 454 -5.28 6.64 18.80
C TRP A 454 -5.74 5.25 18.31
N VAL A 455 -6.43 4.47 19.15
CA VAL A 455 -6.98 3.15 18.82
C VAL A 455 -8.43 3.34 18.35
N GLY A 456 -8.59 3.73 17.09
CA GLY A 456 -9.89 3.76 16.41
C GLY A 456 -10.23 2.43 15.73
N ASN A 457 -11.40 2.36 15.09
CA ASN A 457 -11.91 1.18 14.38
C ASN A 457 -10.92 0.62 13.33
N ASP A 458 -10.21 1.49 12.60
CA ASP A 458 -9.22 1.05 11.61
C ASP A 458 -8.02 0.34 12.27
N ALA A 459 -7.62 0.75 13.47
CA ALA A 459 -6.55 0.08 14.22
C ALA A 459 -7.00 -1.30 14.75
N VAL A 460 -8.25 -1.39 15.23
CA VAL A 460 -8.84 -2.67 15.68
C VAL A 460 -8.89 -3.67 14.53
N ASN A 461 -9.45 -3.25 13.38
CA ASN A 461 -9.51 -4.07 12.16
C ASN A 461 -8.12 -4.50 11.69
N ALA A 462 -7.11 -3.63 11.77
CA ALA A 462 -5.74 -3.98 11.41
C ALA A 462 -5.18 -5.08 12.30
N CYS A 463 -5.38 -4.99 13.62
CA CYS A 463 -4.98 -6.03 14.56
C CYS A 463 -5.71 -7.36 14.29
N ALA A 464 -7.02 -7.31 14.05
CA ALA A 464 -7.84 -8.48 13.75
C ALA A 464 -7.39 -9.18 12.45
N ASN A 465 -7.18 -8.42 11.37
CA ASN A 465 -6.73 -8.94 10.08
C ASN A 465 -5.31 -9.53 10.18
N VAL A 466 -4.39 -8.87 10.87
CA VAL A 466 -3.03 -9.39 11.10
C VAL A 466 -3.06 -10.67 11.94
N ALA A 467 -3.90 -10.74 12.97
CA ALA A 467 -4.09 -11.98 13.73
C ALA A 467 -4.64 -13.11 12.85
N GLY A 468 -5.63 -12.81 12.00
CA GLY A 468 -6.13 -13.75 11.00
C GLY A 468 -5.04 -14.24 10.06
N MET A 469 -4.18 -13.36 9.56
CA MET A 469 -3.03 -13.69 8.72
C MET A 469 -2.04 -14.63 9.43
N VAL A 470 -1.69 -14.34 10.69
CA VAL A 470 -0.77 -15.16 11.50
C VAL A 470 -1.37 -16.53 11.83
N VAL A 471 -2.65 -16.58 12.21
CA VAL A 471 -3.35 -17.85 12.46
C VAL A 471 -3.45 -18.65 11.17
N GLY A 472 -3.74 -18.01 10.04
CA GLY A 472 -3.80 -18.66 8.73
C GLY A 472 -2.46 -19.28 8.31
N TYR A 473 -1.36 -18.56 8.53
CA TYR A 473 0.00 -19.10 8.40
C TYR A 473 0.18 -20.35 9.26
N GLY A 474 -0.11 -20.25 10.56
CA GLY A 474 0.16 -21.33 11.52
C GLY A 474 -0.64 -22.59 11.25
N VAL A 475 -1.94 -22.45 10.95
CA VAL A 475 -2.82 -23.58 10.64
C VAL A 475 -2.39 -24.26 9.36
N PHE A 476 -2.07 -23.49 8.31
CA PHE A 476 -1.62 -24.09 7.05
C PHE A 476 -0.28 -24.81 7.20
N ALA A 477 0.67 -24.20 7.91
CA ALA A 477 1.97 -24.82 8.19
C ALA A 477 1.83 -26.14 8.98
N LEU A 478 0.87 -26.24 9.89
CA LEU A 478 0.59 -27.48 10.65
C LEU A 478 -0.10 -28.56 9.82
N LEU A 479 -0.82 -28.20 8.76
CA LEU A 479 -1.54 -29.16 7.90
C LEU A 479 -0.69 -29.71 6.76
N VAL A 480 0.32 -28.95 6.33
CA VAL A 480 1.14 -29.25 5.14
C VAL A 480 2.60 -29.55 5.48
N GLY A 481 3.08 -29.10 6.65
CA GLY A 481 4.37 -29.52 7.23
C GLY A 481 4.23 -30.81 8.01
#